data_AF-A0A1F7Q395-F1
#
_entry.id   AF-A0A1F7Q395-F1
#
_cell.length_a   1.000
_cell.length_b   1.000
_cell.length_c   1.000
_cell.angle_alpha   90.00
_cell.angle_beta   90.00
_cell.angle_gamma   90.00
#
_symmetry.space_group_name_H-M   'P 1'
#
loop_
_entity.id
_entity.type
_entity.pdbx_description
1 polymer ?
#
loop_
_entity_poly.entity_id
_entity_poly.type
_entity_poly.pdbx_seq_one_letter_code
_entity_poly.pdbx_strand_id
1 'polypeptide(L)'
;MLGKFLVAAALISGILVGLILTTTTPTSAGAIGILGIFVLSYIFLVSLLTFFIFGFSRFLSRFFVIFSKNTQATPVPLKKSYYYSSVIALAPVIILSMQSVNGVGGYEFGLICLLVVLGCLYVAKRVE
;
A
#
# COMPACT_ATOMS: atom_id res chain seq x y z
N MET A 1 9.71 2.36 -16.90
CA MET A 1 9.47 3.73 -16.40
C MET A 1 8.66 3.75 -15.09
N LEU A 2 7.64 2.90 -14.94
CA LEU A 2 6.81 2.79 -13.72
C LEU A 2 7.63 2.72 -12.41
N GLY A 3 8.69 1.91 -12.35
CA GLY A 3 9.54 1.80 -11.16
C GLY A 3 10.21 3.12 -10.76
N LYS A 4 10.73 3.90 -11.73
CA LYS A 4 11.34 5.21 -11.45
C LYS A 4 10.30 6.19 -10.90
N PHE A 5 9.09 6.17 -11.46
CA PHE A 5 7.97 6.99 -10.98
C PHE A 5 7.56 6.61 -9.55
N LEU A 6 7.48 5.31 -9.23
CA LEU A 6 7.16 4.82 -7.89
C LEU A 6 8.23 5.22 -6.86
N VAL A 7 9.53 5.17 -7.21
CA VAL A 7 10.60 5.66 -6.33
C VAL A 7 10.45 7.16 -6.08
N ALA A 8 10.26 7.95 -7.14
CA ALA A 8 10.08 9.40 -7.00
C ALA A 8 8.85 9.73 -6.16
N ALA A 9 7.72 9.05 -6.40
CA ALA A 9 6.49 9.21 -5.62
C ALA A 9 6.71 8.84 -4.15
N ALA A 10 7.41 7.74 -3.85
CA ALA A 10 7.73 7.33 -2.48
C ALA A 10 8.61 8.37 -1.76
N LEU A 11 9.65 8.88 -2.43
CA LEU A 11 10.55 9.87 -1.83
C LEU A 11 9.84 11.19 -1.59
N ILE A 12 9.12 11.71 -2.59
CA ILE A 12 8.41 12.99 -2.48
C ILE A 12 7.32 12.90 -1.40
N SER A 13 6.45 11.88 -1.47
CA SER A 13 5.39 11.71 -0.47
C SER A 13 5.95 11.46 0.93
N GLY A 14 6.99 10.65 1.07
CA GLY A 14 7.64 10.38 2.36
C GLY A 14 8.26 11.62 2.98
N ILE A 15 8.97 12.44 2.18
CA ILE A 15 9.55 13.70 2.65
C ILE A 15 8.45 14.68 3.08
N LEU A 16 7.39 14.84 2.26
CA LEU A 16 6.31 15.75 2.62
C LEU A 16 5.54 15.30 3.87
N VAL A 17 5.25 14.00 4.02
CA VAL A 17 4.62 13.47 5.24
C VAL A 17 5.52 13.70 6.45
N GLY A 18 6.82 13.42 6.33
CA GLY A 18 7.79 13.65 7.40
C GLY A 18 7.88 15.12 7.81
N LEU A 19 7.90 16.04 6.83
CA LEU A 19 7.88 17.48 7.10
C LEU A 19 6.59 17.91 7.79
N ILE A 20 5.42 17.47 7.30
CA ILE A 20 4.13 17.84 7.89
C ILE A 20 4.07 17.37 9.35
N LEU A 21 4.46 16.11 9.62
CA LEU A 21 4.43 15.53 10.97
C LEU A 21 5.43 16.17 11.94
N THR A 22 6.52 16.78 11.45
CA THR A 22 7.55 17.41 12.29
C THR A 22 7.37 18.92 12.47
N THR A 23 6.70 19.59 11.54
CA THR A 23 6.53 21.05 11.55
C THR A 23 5.13 21.51 11.95
N THR A 24 4.12 20.64 11.82
CA THR A 24 2.71 20.99 12.06
C THR A 24 1.96 19.88 12.77
N THR A 25 0.97 20.23 13.59
CA THR A 25 -0.01 19.23 14.04
C THR A 25 -1.09 19.06 12.97
N PRO A 26 -1.49 17.84 12.60
CA PRO A 26 -2.54 17.61 11.60
C PRO A 26 -3.84 18.38 11.90
N THR A 27 -4.14 18.56 13.20
CA THR A 27 -5.30 19.29 13.72
C THR A 27 -5.23 20.79 13.51
N SER A 28 -4.04 21.41 13.47
CA SER A 28 -3.90 22.85 13.26
C SER A 28 -4.09 23.27 11.79
N ALA A 29 -3.93 22.34 10.85
CA ALA A 29 -4.08 22.59 9.42
C ALA A 29 -5.55 22.48 8.92
N GLY A 30 -6.49 22.16 9.82
CA GLY A 30 -7.90 21.98 9.49
C GLY A 30 -8.18 20.79 8.57
N ALA A 31 -9.41 20.71 8.04
CA ALA A 31 -9.87 19.56 7.23
C ALA A 31 -9.00 19.30 5.98
N ILE A 32 -8.50 20.37 5.35
CA ILE A 32 -7.67 20.26 4.14
C ILE A 32 -6.31 19.62 4.47
N GLY A 33 -5.71 19.96 5.61
CA GLY A 33 -4.44 19.36 6.03
C GLY A 33 -4.55 17.87 6.31
N ILE A 34 -5.64 17.45 6.96
CA ILE A 34 -5.92 16.05 7.27
C ILE A 34 -6.10 15.24 5.97
N LEU A 35 -6.89 15.75 5.01
CA LEU A 35 -7.06 15.13 3.70
C LEU A 35 -5.73 15.03 2.94
N GLY A 36 -4.91 16.08 2.98
CA GLY A 36 -3.57 16.08 2.39
C GLY A 36 -2.71 14.94 2.94
N ILE A 37 -2.66 14.78 4.26
CA ILE A 37 -1.91 13.69 4.90
C ILE A 37 -2.42 12.33 4.45
N PHE A 38 -3.74 12.10 4.37
CA PHE A 38 -4.28 10.82 3.92
C PHE A 38 -3.88 10.48 2.48
N VAL A 39 -3.96 11.45 1.56
CA VAL A 39 -3.56 11.24 0.16
C VAL A 39 -2.06 10.97 0.06
N LEU A 40 -1.23 11.74 0.78
CA LEU A 40 0.21 11.55 0.76
C LEU A 40 0.62 10.21 1.38
N SER A 41 0.04 9.85 2.53
CA SER A 41 0.25 8.56 3.18
C SER A 41 -0.20 7.41 2.28
N TYR A 42 -1.32 7.55 1.55
CA TYR A 42 -1.75 6.56 0.56
C TYR A 42 -0.70 6.38 -0.54
N ILE A 43 -0.25 7.46 -1.18
CA ILE A 43 0.76 7.41 -2.25
C ILE A 43 2.06 6.77 -1.74
N PHE A 44 2.47 7.13 -0.52
CA PHE A 44 3.65 6.56 0.13
C PHE A 44 3.49 5.05 0.34
N LEU A 45 2.38 4.63 0.95
CA LEU A 45 2.09 3.22 1.25
C LEU A 45 1.95 2.37 -0.01
N VAL A 46 1.27 2.87 -1.05
CA VAL A 46 1.19 2.18 -2.35
C VAL A 46 2.59 1.95 -2.92
N SER A 47 3.43 2.97 -2.89
CA SER A 47 4.78 2.88 -3.45
C SER A 47 5.64 1.90 -2.65
N LEU A 48 5.60 2.00 -1.31
CA LEU A 48 6.33 1.13 -0.40
C LEU A 48 5.90 -0.34 -0.54
N LEU A 49 4.58 -0.61 -0.50
CA LEU A 49 4.03 -1.95 -0.67
C LEU A 49 4.33 -2.52 -2.05
N THR A 50 4.37 -1.70 -3.10
CA THR A 50 4.73 -2.17 -4.46
C THR A 50 6.15 -2.70 -4.49
N PHE A 51 7.11 -1.99 -3.89
CA PHE A 51 8.48 -2.49 -3.74
C PHE A 51 8.55 -3.69 -2.82
N PHE A 52 7.77 -3.71 -1.74
CA PHE A 52 7.73 -4.84 -0.81
C PHE A 52 7.22 -6.12 -1.48
N ILE A 53 6.09 -6.08 -2.19
CA ILE A 53 5.52 -7.23 -2.92
C ILE A 53 6.47 -7.67 -4.05
N PHE A 54 7.04 -6.72 -4.80
CA PHE A 54 7.99 -7.05 -5.86
C PHE A 54 9.25 -7.72 -5.29
N GLY A 55 9.84 -7.15 -4.24
CA GLY A 55 11.00 -7.71 -3.54
C GLY A 55 10.71 -9.07 -2.91
N PHE A 56 9.59 -9.20 -2.21
CA PHE A 56 9.14 -10.43 -1.56
C PHE A 56 8.88 -11.53 -2.58
N SER A 57 8.25 -11.25 -3.71
CA SER A 57 8.06 -12.23 -4.78
C SER A 57 9.38 -12.76 -5.34
N ARG A 58 10.38 -11.88 -5.51
CA ARG A 58 11.72 -12.27 -5.99
C ARG A 58 12.51 -13.04 -4.94
N PHE A 59 12.33 -12.70 -3.67
CA PHE A 59 12.92 -13.42 -2.55
C PHE A 59 12.32 -14.82 -2.41
N LEU A 60 10.99 -14.95 -2.49
CA LEU A 60 10.29 -16.23 -2.48
C LEU A 60 10.68 -17.09 -3.67
N SER A 61 10.73 -16.57 -4.89
CA SER A 61 11.18 -17.36 -6.05
C SER A 61 12.61 -17.87 -5.87
N ARG A 62 13.52 -17.08 -5.26
CA ARG A 62 14.88 -17.55 -4.96
C ARG A 62 14.91 -18.62 -3.87
N PHE A 63 14.12 -18.47 -2.81
CA PHE A 63 14.01 -19.47 -1.74
C PHE A 63 13.37 -20.77 -2.23
N PHE A 64 12.33 -20.68 -3.05
CA PHE A 64 11.64 -21.86 -3.61
C PHE A 64 12.46 -22.60 -4.66
N VAL A 65 13.30 -21.92 -5.45
CA VAL A 65 14.24 -22.59 -6.37
C VAL A 65 15.29 -23.41 -5.59
N ILE A 66 15.67 -22.97 -4.38
CA ILE A 66 16.58 -23.71 -3.50
C ILE A 66 15.89 -24.97 -2.93
N PHE A 67 14.58 -24.92 -2.67
CA PHE A 67 13.83 -26.01 -2.03
C PHE A 67 13.09 -26.95 -3.00
N SER A 68 12.77 -26.51 -4.21
CA SER A 68 11.98 -27.26 -5.19
C SER A 68 12.48 -26.99 -6.62
N LYS A 69 13.02 -28.04 -7.25
CA LYS A 69 13.60 -28.01 -8.61
C LYS A 69 12.54 -27.83 -9.72
N ASN A 70 11.24 -27.90 -9.40
CA ASN A 70 10.17 -28.03 -10.40
C ASN A 70 9.15 -26.87 -10.42
N THR A 71 9.24 -25.90 -9.51
CA THR A 71 8.30 -24.77 -9.53
C THR A 71 8.95 -23.60 -10.23
N GLN A 72 8.64 -23.41 -11.51
CA GLN A 72 8.90 -22.15 -12.21
C GLN A 72 7.99 -21.06 -11.61
N ALA A 73 8.33 -20.58 -10.42
CA ALA A 73 7.68 -19.44 -9.78
C ALA A 73 8.03 -18.19 -10.60
N THR A 74 7.22 -17.90 -11.62
CA THR A 74 7.37 -16.71 -12.44
C THR A 74 7.25 -15.49 -11.54
N PRO A 75 8.27 -14.61 -11.51
CA PRO A 75 8.24 -13.45 -10.63
C PRO A 75 7.05 -12.56 -11.01
N VAL A 76 6.32 -12.08 -10.00
CA VAL A 76 5.17 -11.21 -10.20
C VAL A 76 5.64 -9.94 -10.91
N PRO A 77 5.06 -9.57 -12.07
CA PRO A 77 5.49 -8.37 -12.78
C PRO A 77 5.15 -7.13 -11.95
N LEU A 78 6.01 -6.09 -12.04
CA LEU A 78 5.84 -4.82 -11.31
C LEU A 78 4.43 -4.22 -11.44
N LYS A 79 3.79 -4.39 -12.60
CA LYS A 79 2.43 -3.92 -12.85
C LYS A 79 1.40 -4.62 -11.97
N LYS A 80 1.51 -5.94 -11.77
CA LYS A 80 0.61 -6.73 -10.92
C LYS A 80 0.87 -6.43 -9.44
N SER A 81 2.13 -6.26 -9.03
CA SER A 81 2.48 -5.78 -7.69
C SER A 81 1.85 -4.42 -7.37
N TYR A 82 1.84 -3.48 -8.32
CA TYR A 82 1.21 -2.17 -8.14
C TYR A 82 -0.30 -2.25 -7.87
N TYR A 83 -1.03 -3.12 -8.60
CA TYR A 83 -2.47 -3.30 -8.37
C TYR A 83 -2.80 -3.95 -7.02
N TYR A 84 -2.00 -4.93 -6.57
CA TYR A 84 -2.18 -5.48 -5.23
C TYR A 84 -1.89 -4.44 -4.15
N SER A 85 -0.80 -3.68 -4.31
CA SER A 85 -0.44 -2.63 -3.37
C SER A 85 -1.47 -1.52 -3.30
N SER A 86 -2.12 -1.14 -4.40
CA SER A 86 -3.19 -0.13 -4.35
C SER A 86 -4.37 -0.59 -3.49
N VAL A 87 -4.73 -1.87 -3.55
CA VAL A 87 -5.81 -2.42 -2.71
C VAL A 87 -5.37 -2.52 -1.25
N ILE A 88 -4.18 -3.05 -1.00
CA ILE A 88 -3.70 -3.28 0.38
C ILE A 88 -3.42 -1.95 1.09
N ALA A 89 -2.90 -0.94 0.37
CA ALA A 89 -2.64 0.39 0.94
C ALA A 89 -3.92 1.13 1.36
N LEU A 90 -5.09 0.77 0.80
CA LEU A 90 -6.36 1.38 1.22
C LEU A 90 -6.71 1.03 2.66
N ALA A 91 -6.47 -0.20 3.12
CA ALA A 91 -6.82 -0.60 4.49
C ALA A 91 -6.22 0.30 5.58
N PRO A 92 -4.89 0.50 5.67
CA PRO A 92 -4.30 1.35 6.70
C PRO A 92 -4.76 2.82 6.57
N VAL A 93 -5.03 3.30 5.35
CA VAL A 93 -5.52 4.67 5.12
C VAL A 93 -6.96 4.84 5.58
N ILE A 94 -7.83 3.85 5.33
CA ILE A 94 -9.22 3.83 5.81
C ILE A 94 -9.24 3.73 7.34
N ILE A 95 -8.39 2.87 7.92
CA ILE A 95 -8.30 2.77 9.39
C ILE A 95 -7.87 4.12 9.97
N LEU A 96 -6.84 4.75 9.41
CA LEU A 96 -6.37 6.06 9.84
C LEU A 96 -7.46 7.14 9.72
N SER A 97 -8.22 7.13 8.63
CA SER A 97 -9.32 8.08 8.44
C SER A 97 -10.44 7.88 9.44
N MET A 98 -10.80 6.63 9.74
CA MET A 98 -11.80 6.31 10.75
C MET A 98 -11.35 6.65 12.17
N GLN A 99 -10.05 6.50 12.49
CA GLN A 99 -9.51 6.93 13.77
C GLN A 99 -9.67 8.44 13.97
N SER A 100 -9.55 9.24 12.91
CA SER A 100 -9.74 10.69 12.98
C SER A 100 -11.16 11.10 13.40
N VAL A 101 -12.15 10.20 13.27
CA VAL A 101 -13.56 10.47 13.60
C VAL A 101 -14.05 9.63 14.79
N ASN A 102 -13.14 8.99 15.54
CA ASN A 102 -13.45 8.01 16.61
C ASN A 102 -14.35 6.84 16.16
N GLY A 103 -14.28 6.46 14.88
CA GLY A 103 -15.15 5.46 14.28
C GLY A 103 -14.59 4.03 14.20
N VAL A 104 -13.46 3.72 14.83
CA VAL A 104 -12.86 2.38 14.70
C VAL A 104 -13.47 1.41 15.71
N GLY A 105 -14.46 0.65 15.26
CA GLY A 105 -14.96 -0.54 15.94
C GLY A 105 -14.46 -1.84 15.30
N GLY A 106 -14.78 -2.98 15.94
CA GLY A 106 -14.42 -4.30 15.43
C GLY A 106 -15.19 -4.72 14.17
N TYR A 107 -16.41 -4.21 13.99
CA TYR A 107 -17.24 -4.49 12.82
C TYR A 107 -16.64 -3.86 11.56
N GLU A 108 -16.18 -2.62 11.67
CA GLU A 108 -15.60 -1.86 10.57
C GLU A 108 -14.25 -2.45 10.15
N PHE A 109 -13.45 -2.91 11.11
CA PHE A 109 -12.23 -3.67 10.80
C PHE A 109 -12.54 -4.94 9.98
N GLY A 110 -13.60 -5.67 10.33
CA GLY A 110 -14.06 -6.83 9.55
C GLY A 110 -14.45 -6.49 8.12
N LEU A 111 -15.19 -5.39 7.94
CA LEU A 111 -15.56 -4.88 6.61
C LEU A 111 -14.34 -4.47 5.78
N ILE A 112 -13.36 -3.80 6.39
CA ILE A 112 -12.11 -3.41 5.71
C ILE A 112 -11.32 -4.63 5.28
N CYS A 113 -11.21 -5.65 6.15
CA CYS A 113 -10.56 -6.91 5.79
C CYS A 113 -11.28 -7.59 4.61
N LEU A 114 -12.61 -7.65 4.64
CA LEU A 114 -13.41 -8.23 3.56
C LEU A 114 -13.22 -7.45 2.25
N LEU A 115 -13.22 -6.12 2.31
CA LEU A 115 -12.94 -5.25 1.16
C LEU A 115 -11.58 -5.53 0.54
N VAL A 116 -10.52 -5.63 1.36
CA VAL A 116 -9.17 -5.93 0.87
C VAL A 116 -9.11 -7.32 0.25
N VAL A 117 -9.71 -8.33 0.88
CA VAL A 117 -9.74 -9.70 0.34
C VAL A 117 -10.45 -9.71 -1.02
N LEU A 118 -11.63 -9.11 -1.13
CA LEU A 118 -12.36 -9.01 -2.40
C LEU A 118 -11.56 -8.24 -3.46
N GLY A 119 -10.92 -7.14 -3.09
CA GLY A 119 -10.06 -6.36 -3.99
C GLY A 119 -8.86 -7.18 -4.48
N CYS A 120 -8.23 -7.94 -3.61
CA CYS A 120 -7.14 -8.85 -3.97
C CYS A 120 -7.63 -9.97 -4.91
N LEU A 121 -8.78 -10.58 -4.63
CA LEU A 121 -9.38 -11.60 -5.52
C LEU A 121 -9.75 -11.02 -6.89
N TYR A 122 -10.26 -9.78 -6.93
CA TYR A 122 -10.55 -9.09 -8.17
C TYR A 122 -9.28 -8.83 -8.99
N VAL A 123 -8.21 -8.36 -8.35
CA VAL A 123 -6.90 -8.17 -9.00
C VAL A 123 -6.32 -9.51 -9.47
N ALA A 124 -6.47 -10.58 -8.70
CA ALA A 124 -6.06 -11.92 -9.11
C ALA A 124 -6.74 -12.33 -10.41
N LYS A 125 -8.08 -12.25 -10.45
CA LYS A 125 -8.90 -12.72 -11.56
C LYS A 125 -8.81 -11.86 -12.83
N ARG A 126 -8.51 -10.56 -12.71
CA ARG A 126 -8.50 -9.62 -13.84
C ARG A 126 -7.11 -9.36 -14.43
N VAL A 127 -6.05 -9.73 -13.70
CA VAL A 127 -4.64 -9.55 -14.08
C VAL A 127 -3.96 -10.92 -14.31
N GLU A 128 -4.76 -11.94 -14.57
CA GLU A 128 -4.39 -13.21 -15.22
C GLU A 128 -4.76 -13.12 -16.70
#